data_AF-A0A1X2HDY3-F1
#
_entry.id   AF-A0A1X2HDY3-F1
#
_cell.length_a   1.000
_cell.length_b   1.000
_cell.length_c   1.000
_cell.angle_alpha   90.00
_cell.angle_beta   90.00
_cell.angle_gamma   90.00
#
_symmetry.space_group_name_H-M   'P 1'
#
loop_
_entity.id
_entity.type
_entity.pdbx_description
1 polymer ?
#
loop_
_entity_poly.entity_id
_entity_poly.type
_entity_poly.pdbx_seq_one_letter_code
_entity_poly.pdbx_strand_id
1 'polypeptide(L)'
;CSFCPTTHADLFHMAIACPSILEIWESIWEYHFIYTPFTTDGLWLALTCLRFPSHPPYNTSPHQWIPVLSTTLLHIWRAHLAHHFDAVPIRSSIIIQAINAALVTSPMLPITSLDSI
;
A
#
# COMPACT_ATOMS: atom_id res chain seq x y z
N CYS A 1 5.11 -5.55 -17.22
CA CYS A 1 5.00 -4.78 -15.96
C CYS A 1 5.87 -3.53 -16.08
N SER A 2 5.46 -2.36 -15.59
CA SER A 2 6.33 -1.16 -15.63
C SER A 2 7.45 -1.20 -14.59
N PHE A 3 7.28 -2.00 -13.54
CA PHE A 3 8.17 -2.05 -12.39
C PHE A 3 9.22 -3.17 -12.50
N CYS A 4 9.06 -4.12 -13.43
CA CYS A 4 10.04 -5.18 -13.64
C CYS A 4 10.02 -5.72 -15.08
N PRO A 5 11.05 -6.48 -15.50
CA PRO A 5 11.17 -6.94 -16.89
C PRO A 5 10.12 -7.98 -17.35
N THR A 6 9.21 -8.41 -16.48
CA THR A 6 8.25 -9.47 -16.84
C THR A 6 7.21 -8.97 -17.85
N THR A 7 6.82 -9.85 -18.77
CA THR A 7 5.76 -9.62 -19.76
C THR A 7 4.36 -9.86 -19.19
N HIS A 8 4.24 -10.57 -18.06
CA HIS A 8 2.98 -10.85 -17.39
C HIS A 8 2.60 -9.72 -16.42
N ALA A 9 1.54 -8.97 -16.71
CA ALA A 9 1.07 -7.86 -15.88
C ALA A 9 -0.42 -8.02 -15.56
N ASP A 10 -0.77 -9.13 -14.92
CA ASP A 10 -2.11 -9.31 -14.35
C ASP A 10 -2.28 -8.49 -13.05
N LEU A 11 -3.51 -8.46 -12.54
CA LEU A 11 -3.84 -7.70 -11.34
C LEU A 11 -2.98 -8.14 -10.14
N PHE A 12 -2.78 -9.44 -9.96
CA PHE A 12 -1.98 -9.97 -8.85
C PHE A 12 -0.52 -9.52 -8.93
N HIS A 13 0.08 -9.59 -10.13
CA HIS A 13 1.44 -9.13 -10.34
C HIS A 13 1.61 -7.62 -10.13
N MET A 14 0.69 -6.83 -10.66
CA MET A 14 0.71 -5.38 -10.55
C MET A 14 0.33 -4.88 -9.14
N ALA A 15 -0.36 -5.69 -8.34
CA ALA A 15 -0.71 -5.35 -6.96
C ALA A 15 0.39 -5.73 -5.98
N ILE A 16 0.91 -6.97 -6.07
CA ILE A 16 1.76 -7.53 -4.99
C ILE A 16 2.90 -8.46 -5.45
N ALA A 17 2.83 -9.09 -6.64
CA ALA A 17 3.83 -10.11 -7.02
C ALA A 17 5.04 -9.56 -7.79
N CYS A 18 5.01 -8.31 -8.22
CA CYS A 18 6.17 -7.65 -8.83
C CYS A 18 7.25 -7.39 -7.76
N PRO A 19 8.53 -7.77 -7.96
CA PRO A 19 9.58 -7.60 -6.96
C PRO A 19 9.75 -6.16 -6.46
N SER A 20 9.73 -5.17 -7.35
CA SER A 20 9.87 -3.76 -6.95
C SER A 20 8.61 -3.21 -6.27
N ILE A 21 7.44 -3.79 -6.54
CA ILE A 21 6.21 -3.45 -5.81
C ILE A 21 6.22 -4.10 -4.43
N LEU A 22 6.72 -5.34 -4.34
CA LEU A 22 6.88 -6.05 -3.08
C LEU A 22 7.83 -5.31 -2.13
N GLU A 23 8.96 -4.79 -2.64
CA GLU A 23 9.90 -3.95 -1.87
C GLU A 23 9.21 -2.71 -1.28
N ILE A 24 8.32 -2.05 -2.04
CA ILE A 24 7.52 -0.91 -1.55
C ILE A 24 6.60 -1.38 -0.43
N TRP A 25 5.90 -2.50 -0.63
CA TRP A 25 5.00 -3.05 0.37
C TRP A 25 5.73 -3.43 1.66
N GLU A 26 6.85 -4.15 1.57
CA GLU A 26 7.68 -4.53 2.72
C GLU A 26 8.10 -3.28 3.50
N SER A 27 8.62 -2.27 2.80
CA SER A 27 9.08 -1.01 3.43
C SER A 27 7.95 -0.26 4.15
N ILE A 28 6.77 -0.17 3.53
CA ILE A 28 5.60 0.47 4.15
C ILE A 28 5.08 -0.38 5.31
N TRP A 29 5.06 -1.69 5.16
CA TRP A 29 4.54 -2.60 6.16
C TRP A 29 5.39 -2.60 7.42
N GLU A 30 6.71 -2.70 7.28
CA GLU A 30 7.65 -2.63 8.40
C GLU A 30 7.53 -1.31 9.18
N TYR A 31 7.29 -0.21 8.46
CA TYR A 31 7.18 1.11 9.09
C TYR A 31 5.84 1.30 9.82
N HIS A 32 4.71 0.91 9.21
CA HIS A 32 3.37 1.19 9.75
C HIS A 32 2.78 0.06 10.59
N PHE A 33 3.29 -1.17 10.45
CA PHE A 33 2.76 -2.38 11.10
C PHE A 33 3.85 -3.18 11.83
N ILE A 34 4.69 -2.51 12.63
CA ILE A 34 5.87 -3.08 13.32
C ILE A 34 5.60 -4.41 14.06
N TYR A 35 4.39 -4.62 14.58
CA TYR A 35 4.01 -5.82 15.34
C TYR A 35 3.32 -6.91 14.51
N THR A 36 3.10 -6.68 13.22
CA THR A 36 2.44 -7.62 12.30
C THR A 36 3.45 -8.07 11.24
N PRO A 37 3.86 -9.35 11.21
CA PRO A 37 4.76 -9.84 10.19
C PRO A 37 4.21 -9.61 8.77
N PHE A 38 5.08 -9.16 7.86
CA PHE A 38 4.71 -9.07 6.45
C PHE A 38 4.58 -10.46 5.83
N THR A 39 3.49 -10.68 5.11
CA THR A 39 3.30 -11.87 4.25
C THR A 39 2.54 -11.47 2.99
N THR A 40 2.95 -12.03 1.86
CA THR A 40 2.27 -11.78 0.57
C THR A 40 0.80 -12.21 0.61
N ASP A 41 0.49 -13.35 1.25
CA ASP A 41 -0.88 -13.83 1.43
C ASP A 41 -1.71 -12.92 2.33
N GLY A 42 -1.12 -12.45 3.45
CA GLY A 42 -1.77 -11.52 4.36
C GLY A 42 -2.08 -10.18 3.70
N LEU A 43 -1.15 -9.66 2.91
CA LEU A 43 -1.37 -8.47 2.09
C LEU A 43 -2.48 -8.71 1.06
N TRP A 44 -2.45 -9.83 0.33
CA TRP A 44 -3.45 -10.15 -0.68
C TRP A 44 -4.86 -10.23 -0.09
N LEU A 45 -5.02 -10.88 1.06
CA LEU A 45 -6.28 -10.95 1.80
C LEU A 45 -6.74 -9.58 2.29
N ALA A 46 -5.81 -8.73 2.75
CA ALA A 46 -6.14 -7.39 3.17
C ALA A 46 -6.63 -6.52 2.00
N LEU A 47 -6.02 -6.66 0.82
CA LEU A 47 -6.40 -5.92 -0.39
C LEU A 47 -7.72 -6.41 -1.00
N THR A 48 -7.97 -7.72 -1.01
CA THR A 48 -9.11 -8.31 -1.74
C THR A 48 -10.33 -8.59 -0.87
N CYS A 49 -10.13 -8.90 0.42
CA CYS A 49 -11.20 -9.24 1.34
C CYS A 49 -11.42 -8.18 2.42
N LEU A 50 -10.64 -7.10 2.43
CA LEU A 50 -10.64 -6.08 3.49
C LEU A 50 -10.46 -6.71 4.89
N ARG A 51 -9.63 -7.75 4.98
CA ARG A 51 -9.31 -8.46 6.23
C ARG A 51 -7.85 -8.27 6.58
N PHE A 52 -7.58 -7.53 7.66
CA PHE A 52 -6.21 -7.39 8.13
C PHE A 52 -5.73 -8.69 8.79
N PRO A 53 -4.52 -9.19 8.48
CA PRO A 53 -4.04 -10.51 8.92
C PRO A 53 -3.69 -10.60 10.41
N SER A 54 -3.97 -9.59 11.23
CA SER A 54 -3.68 -9.63 12.67
C SER A 54 -4.65 -8.75 13.45
N HIS A 55 -4.95 -9.13 14.69
CA HIS A 55 -5.59 -8.20 15.61
C HIS A 55 -4.68 -6.98 15.75
N PRO A 56 -5.16 -5.75 15.48
CA PRO A 56 -4.35 -4.57 15.65
C PRO A 56 -3.80 -4.57 17.10
N PRO A 57 -2.55 -4.17 17.34
CA PRO A 57 -2.06 -3.99 18.70
C PRO A 57 -3.05 -3.12 19.46
N TYR A 58 -3.24 -3.39 20.76
CA TYR A 58 -4.32 -2.90 21.64
C TYR A 58 -4.60 -1.37 21.62
N ASN A 59 -3.80 -0.56 20.92
CA ASN A 59 -3.89 0.90 20.83
C ASN A 59 -4.00 1.48 19.41
N THR A 60 -4.10 0.66 18.36
CA THR A 60 -4.36 1.16 16.99
C THR A 60 -5.83 1.03 16.66
N SER A 61 -6.43 2.12 16.17
CA SER A 61 -7.84 2.07 15.71
C SER A 61 -7.96 0.99 14.62
N PRO A 62 -8.99 0.13 14.66
CA PRO A 62 -9.13 -1.02 13.77
C PRO A 62 -9.24 -0.66 12.28
N HIS A 63 -9.26 0.63 11.93
CA HIS A 63 -9.33 1.15 10.56
C HIS A 63 -8.05 1.82 10.07
N GLN A 64 -6.99 1.94 10.88
CA GLN A 64 -5.77 2.67 10.48
C GLN A 64 -4.98 1.96 9.37
N TRP A 65 -5.16 0.65 9.19
CA TRP A 65 -4.52 -0.07 8.10
C TRP A 65 -5.12 0.26 6.72
N ILE A 66 -6.41 0.62 6.65
CA ILE A 66 -7.08 0.90 5.37
C ILE A 66 -6.42 2.08 4.64
N PRO A 67 -6.22 3.26 5.27
CA PRO A 67 -5.52 4.36 4.61
C PRO A 67 -4.09 4.03 4.20
N VAL A 68 -3.37 3.19 4.96
CA VAL A 68 -2.02 2.76 4.60
C VAL A 68 -2.05 1.94 3.31
N LEU A 69 -2.94 0.94 3.23
CA LEU A 69 -3.06 0.10 2.03
C LEU A 69 -3.55 0.91 0.82
N SER A 70 -4.58 1.74 1.00
CA SER A 70 -5.16 2.53 -0.10
C SER A 70 -4.18 3.59 -0.61
N THR A 71 -3.45 4.27 0.28
CA THR A 71 -2.43 5.26 -0.10
C THR A 71 -1.28 4.60 -0.82
N THR A 72 -0.86 3.41 -0.39
CA THR A 72 0.21 2.65 -1.05
C THR A 72 -0.19 2.24 -2.46
N LEU A 73 -1.36 1.63 -2.62
CA LEU A 73 -1.90 1.27 -3.94
C LEU A 73 -2.04 2.50 -4.85
N LEU A 74 -2.55 3.62 -4.32
CA LEU A 74 -2.70 4.85 -5.08
C LEU A 74 -1.34 5.33 -5.63
N HIS A 75 -0.29 5.33 -4.83
CA HIS A 75 1.02 5.80 -5.26
C HIS A 75 1.71 4.84 -6.24
N ILE A 76 1.57 3.52 -6.03
CA ILE A 76 2.02 2.52 -7.00
C ILE A 76 1.32 2.74 -8.35
N TRP A 77 0.00 2.92 -8.33
CA TRP A 77 -0.78 3.14 -9.55
C TRP A 77 -0.44 4.46 -10.24
N ARG A 78 -0.25 5.54 -9.47
CA ARG A 78 0.20 6.82 -10.03
C ARG A 78 1.57 6.72 -10.68
N ALA A 79 2.51 6.01 -10.07
CA ALA A 79 3.82 5.78 -10.64
C ALA A 79 3.74 4.91 -11.91
N HIS A 80 2.87 3.90 -11.93
CA HIS A 80 2.58 3.10 -13.12
C HIS A 80 2.11 3.99 -14.29
N LEU A 81 1.09 4.82 -14.05
CA LEU A 81 0.51 5.70 -15.07
C LEU A 81 1.52 6.75 -15.55
N ALA A 82 2.24 7.40 -14.63
CA ALA A 82 3.27 8.39 -14.99
C ALA A 82 4.41 7.78 -15.81
N HIS A 83 4.78 6.53 -15.53
CA HIS A 83 5.73 5.81 -16.38
C HIS A 83 5.16 5.53 -17.77
N HIS A 84 3.92 5.05 -17.83
CA HIS A 84 3.29 4.65 -19.08
C HIS A 84 2.98 5.84 -20.01
N PHE A 85 2.49 6.95 -19.47
CA PHE A 85 2.05 8.11 -20.24
C PHE A 85 3.10 9.22 -20.34
N ASP A 86 3.89 9.42 -19.29
CA ASP A 86 4.83 10.55 -19.19
C ASP A 86 6.31 10.11 -19.23
N ALA A 87 6.57 8.82 -19.47
CA ALA A 87 7.92 8.23 -19.48
C ALA A 87 8.74 8.49 -18.19
N VAL A 88 8.07 8.73 -17.07
CA VAL A 88 8.73 8.99 -15.79
C VAL A 88 9.41 7.70 -15.30
N PRO A 89 10.70 7.73 -14.94
CA PRO A 89 11.37 6.55 -14.39
C PRO A 89 10.79 6.14 -13.03
N ILE A 90 10.48 4.85 -12.88
CA ILE A 90 10.01 4.29 -11.61
C ILE A 90 11.19 4.13 -10.65
N ARG A 91 11.00 4.61 -9.40
CA ARG A 91 11.97 4.48 -8.30
C ARG A 91 11.22 4.17 -7.00
N SER A 92 11.38 2.96 -6.46
CA SER A 92 10.72 2.49 -5.23
C SER A 92 10.90 3.49 -4.08
N SER A 93 12.12 4.01 -3.89
CA SER A 93 12.47 4.96 -2.83
C SER A 93 11.65 6.26 -2.86
N ILE A 94 11.41 6.82 -4.04
CA ILE A 94 10.60 8.04 -4.21
C ILE A 94 9.13 7.76 -3.91
N ILE A 95 8.63 6.59 -4.33
CA ILE A 95 7.26 6.16 -4.06
C ILE A 95 7.04 5.98 -2.56
N ILE A 96 7.96 5.29 -1.87
CA ILE A 96 7.93 5.10 -0.41
C ILE A 96 7.92 6.45 0.33
N GLN A 97 8.78 7.38 -0.07
CA GLN A 97 8.82 8.72 0.52
C GLN A 97 7.48 9.46 0.33
N ALA A 98 6.90 9.41 -0.86
CA ALA A 98 5.62 10.05 -1.15
C ALA A 98 4.47 9.45 -0.33
N ILE A 99 4.42 8.12 -0.19
CA ILE A 99 3.42 7.43 0.65
C ILE A 99 3.52 7.90 2.10
N ASN A 100 4.73 7.89 2.68
CA ASN A 100 4.93 8.30 4.06
C ASN A 100 4.58 9.77 4.28
N ALA A 101 4.95 10.66 3.35
CA ALA A 101 4.55 12.07 3.42
C ALA A 101 3.02 12.25 3.35
N ALA A 102 2.32 11.49 2.50
CA ALA A 102 0.86 11.53 2.39
C ALA A 102 0.16 11.06 3.68
N LEU A 103 0.68 10.01 4.31
CA LEU A 103 0.12 9.47 5.56
C LEU A 103 0.36 10.39 6.77
N VAL A 104 1.42 11.21 6.75
CA VAL A 104 1.68 12.23 7.78
C VAL A 104 0.84 13.49 7.58
N THR A 105 0.64 13.92 6.33
CA THR A 105 -0.06 15.18 5.99
C THR A 105 -1.58 15.07 6.02
N SER A 106 -2.12 13.86 5.91
CA SER A 106 -3.53 13.56 6.15
C SER A 106 -3.66 12.78 7.46
N PRO A 107 -3.53 13.45 8.64
CA PRO A 107 -3.71 12.77 9.91
C PRO A 107 -5.12 12.17 9.92
N MET A 108 -5.18 10.86 10.12
CA MET A 108 -6.40 10.06 10.12
C MET A 108 -7.46 10.71 11.00
N LEU A 109 -8.41 11.40 10.38
CA LEU A 109 -9.61 11.84 11.09
C LEU A 109 -10.35 10.58 11.54
N PRO A 110 -10.70 10.46 12.83
CA PRO A 110 -11.49 9.33 13.28
C PRO A 110 -12.79 9.27 12.46
N ILE A 111 -13.11 8.08 11.95
CA ILE A 111 -14.36 7.78 11.23
C ILE A 111 -15.49 7.72 12.28
N THR A 112 -15.68 8.79 13.05
CA THR A 112 -16.80 8.95 13.98
C THR A 112 -17.87 9.87 13.41
N SER A 113 -17.72 10.35 12.16
CA SER A 113 -18.70 11.23 11.52
C SER A 113 -19.70 10.52 10.59
N LEU A 114 -19.60 9.19 10.42
CA LEU A 114 -20.49 8.42 9.55
C LEU A 114 -21.64 7.70 10.27
N ASP A 115 -21.70 7.73 11.60
CA ASP A 115 -22.80 7.15 12.39
C ASP A 115 -24.05 8.06 12.44
N SER A 116 -24.33 8.84 11.39
CA SER A 116 -25.44 9.81 11.39
C SER A 116 -26.22 9.89 10.06
N ILE A 117 -26.21 8.83 9.25
CA ILE A 117 -27.10 8.69 8.07
C ILE A 117 -28.02 7.50 8.25
#